data_AF-A0AB33VH98-F1
#
_entry.id   AF-A0AB33VH98-F1
#
_cell.length_a   1.000
_cell.length_b   1.000
_cell.length_c   1.000
_cell.angle_alpha   90.00
_cell.angle_beta   90.00
_cell.angle_gamma   90.00
#
_symmetry.space_group_name_H-M   'P 1'
#
loop_
_entity.id
_entity.type
_entity.pdbx_description
1 polymer ?
#
loop_
_entity_poly.entity_id
_entity_poly.type
_entity_poly.pdbx_seq_one_letter_code
_entity_poly.pdbx_strand_id
1 'polypeptide(L)'
;MAETKKLTLAEILAKRKEFDDMVAAQLEAERPAALAAMLEQIKMFNFTADELGFHAAPDARAAAGGAKAGATRNMSKPLKSTKTDETSVWLAHPPKFLEAEGAFTTYKSGKPVDAWLVTPTDKKAKTNFLKKLASREGKVPTKEQLGEITEAEFKAA
;
A
#
# COMPACT_ATOMS: atom_id res chain seq x y z
N MET A 1 -28.10 -65.62 17.51
CA MET A 1 -28.76 -64.80 16.47
C MET A 1 -28.89 -63.41 17.04
N ALA A 2 -28.03 -62.47 16.64
CA ALA A 2 -28.05 -61.12 17.23
C ALA A 2 -29.31 -60.39 16.75
N GLU A 3 -30.20 -60.07 17.69
CA GLU A 3 -31.43 -59.32 17.43
C GLU A 3 -31.08 -57.94 16.87
N THR A 4 -31.59 -57.66 15.67
CA THR A 4 -31.51 -56.35 15.02
C THR A 4 -32.34 -55.35 15.82
N LYS A 5 -31.71 -54.70 16.80
CA LYS A 5 -32.28 -53.55 17.51
C LYS A 5 -32.73 -52.51 16.48
N LYS A 6 -34.05 -52.32 16.33
CA LYS A 6 -34.62 -51.26 15.49
C LYS A 6 -34.31 -49.93 16.17
N LEU A 7 -33.23 -49.28 15.72
CA LEU A 7 -32.87 -47.93 16.17
C LEU A 7 -34.03 -46.98 15.86
N THR A 8 -34.38 -46.15 16.84
CA THR A 8 -35.37 -45.09 16.64
C THR A 8 -34.80 -44.02 15.71
N LEU A 9 -35.68 -43.26 15.05
CA LEU A 9 -35.26 -42.21 14.12
C LEU A 9 -34.34 -41.17 14.79
N ALA A 10 -34.57 -40.88 16.07
CA ALA A 10 -33.72 -39.99 16.86
C ALA A 10 -32.30 -40.54 17.08
N GLU A 11 -32.16 -41.84 17.37
CA GLU A 11 -30.86 -42.49 17.55
C GLU A 11 -30.09 -42.62 16.23
N ILE A 12 -30.80 -42.81 15.11
CA ILE A 12 -30.18 -42.81 13.77
C ILE A 12 -29.62 -41.44 13.44
N LEU A 13 -30.35 -40.36 13.74
CA LEU A 13 -29.89 -39.00 13.50
C LEU A 13 -28.72 -38.62 14.42
N ALA A 14 -28.75 -39.05 15.69
CA ALA A 14 -27.65 -38.82 16.62
C ALA A 14 -26.35 -39.49 16.15
N LYS A 15 -26.41 -40.76 15.73
CA LYS A 15 -25.25 -41.49 15.20
C LYS A 15 -24.72 -40.91 13.89
N ARG A 16 -25.60 -40.39 13.03
CA ARG A 16 -25.18 -39.68 11.81
C ARG A 16 -24.40 -38.43 12.16
N LYS A 17 -24.89 -37.65 13.12
CA LYS A 17 -24.20 -36.45 13.58
C LYS A 17 -22.83 -36.77 14.17
N GLU A 18 -22.72 -37.78 15.04
CA GLU A 18 -21.43 -38.21 15.60
C GLU A 18 -20.45 -38.68 14.51
N PHE A 19 -20.95 -39.35 13.47
CA PHE A 19 -20.14 -39.76 12.34
C PHE A 19 -19.67 -38.56 11.50
N ASP A 20 -20.57 -37.62 11.21
CA ASP A 20 -20.24 -36.40 10.46
C ASP A 20 -19.20 -35.55 11.22
N ASP A 21 -19.33 -35.44 12.55
CA ASP A 21 -18.37 -34.72 13.41
C ASP A 21 -16.99 -35.41 13.39
N MET A 22 -16.95 -36.75 13.43
CA MET A 22 -15.70 -37.51 13.34
C MET A 22 -15.02 -37.38 11.97
N VAL A 23 -15.80 -37.41 10.88
CA VAL A 23 -15.30 -37.21 9.51
C VAL A 23 -14.79 -35.78 9.33
N ALA A 24 -15.50 -34.78 9.87
CA ALA A 24 -15.07 -33.40 9.84
C ALA A 24 -13.74 -33.21 10.58
N ALA A 25 -13.61 -33.78 11.78
CA ALA A 25 -12.38 -33.72 12.56
C ALA A 25 -11.19 -34.38 11.82
N GLN A 26 -11.43 -35.50 11.14
CA GLN A 26 -10.39 -36.16 10.34
C GLN A 26 -9.99 -35.31 9.12
N LEU A 27 -10.96 -34.73 8.41
CA LEU A 27 -10.68 -33.83 7.28
C LEU A 27 -9.90 -32.58 7.71
N GLU A 28 -10.20 -32.02 8.89
CA GLU A 28 -9.44 -30.90 9.44
C GLU A 28 -8.01 -31.29 9.83
N ALA A 29 -7.82 -32.47 10.41
CA ALA A 29 -6.50 -32.98 10.77
C ALA A 29 -5.62 -33.28 9.54
N GLU A 30 -6.21 -33.78 8.45
CA GLU A 30 -5.50 -34.14 7.22
C GLU A 30 -5.31 -32.94 6.26
N ARG A 31 -6.17 -31.91 6.36
CA ARG A 31 -6.09 -30.68 5.56
C ARG A 31 -4.68 -30.05 5.50
N PRO A 32 -3.94 -29.82 6.61
CA PRO A 32 -2.63 -29.18 6.53
C PRO A 32 -1.61 -29.99 5.71
N ALA A 33 -1.61 -31.32 5.85
CA ALA A 33 -0.72 -32.19 5.08
C ALA A 33 -1.08 -32.21 3.59
N ALA A 34 -2.39 -32.26 3.28
CA ALA A 34 -2.87 -32.19 1.90
C ALA A 34 -2.51 -30.85 1.22
N LEU A 35 -2.64 -29.73 1.94
CA LEU A 35 -2.25 -28.41 1.44
C LEU A 35 -0.74 -28.31 1.21
N ALA A 36 0.08 -28.87 2.09
CA ALA A 36 1.53 -28.91 1.92
C ALA A 36 1.92 -29.68 0.66
N ALA A 37 1.33 -30.86 0.43
CA ALA A 37 1.56 -31.66 -0.77
C ALA A 37 1.14 -30.91 -2.05
N MET A 38 0.01 -30.20 -2.02
CA MET A 38 -0.44 -29.40 -3.17
C MET A 38 0.50 -28.22 -3.46
N LEU A 39 1.03 -27.55 -2.42
CA LEU A 39 2.03 -26.50 -2.58
C LEU A 39 3.34 -27.01 -3.18
N GLU A 40 3.77 -28.22 -2.83
CA GLU A 40 4.96 -28.85 -3.43
C GLU A 40 4.73 -29.16 -4.91
N GLN A 41 3.56 -29.66 -5.29
CA GLN A 41 3.21 -29.87 -6.70
C GLN A 41 3.21 -28.55 -7.49
N ILE A 42 2.62 -27.49 -6.93
CA ILE A 42 2.63 -26.15 -7.56
C ILE A 42 4.07 -25.69 -7.83
N LYS A 43 4.98 -25.90 -6.86
CA LYS A 43 6.41 -25.57 -7.02
C LYS A 43 7.11 -26.47 -8.04
N MET A 44 6.88 -27.78 -8.01
CA MET A 44 7.54 -28.73 -8.93
C MET A 44 7.19 -28.46 -10.39
N PHE A 45 5.94 -28.10 -10.67
CA PHE A 45 5.46 -27.84 -12.03
C PHE A 45 5.49 -26.34 -12.40
N ASN A 46 5.99 -25.46 -11.53
CA ASN A 46 6.06 -24.01 -11.73
C ASN A 46 4.72 -23.38 -12.17
N PHE A 47 3.60 -23.88 -11.64
CA PHE A 47 2.30 -23.30 -11.95
C PHE A 47 2.25 -21.84 -11.53
N THR A 48 1.84 -20.98 -12.44
CA THR A 48 1.60 -19.56 -12.17
C THR A 48 0.23 -19.36 -11.51
N ALA A 49 0.07 -18.25 -10.79
CA ALA A 49 -1.21 -17.89 -10.16
C ALA A 49 -2.35 -17.80 -11.19
N ASP A 50 -2.06 -17.31 -12.40
CA ASP A 50 -3.02 -17.21 -13.50
C ASP A 50 -3.47 -18.59 -14.01
N GLU A 51 -2.58 -19.58 -14.11
CA GLU A 51 -2.92 -20.95 -14.52
C GLU A 51 -3.77 -21.69 -13.49
N LEU A 52 -3.61 -21.34 -12.21
CA LEU A 52 -4.44 -21.84 -11.12
C LEU A 52 -5.78 -21.07 -11.00
N GLY A 53 -6.06 -20.13 -11.92
CA GLY A 53 -7.29 -19.35 -11.94
C GLY A 53 -7.35 -18.23 -10.89
N PHE A 54 -6.23 -17.92 -10.22
CA PHE A 54 -6.12 -16.76 -9.33
C PHE A 54 -5.87 -15.51 -10.16
N HIS A 55 -6.90 -15.01 -10.80
CA HIS A 55 -6.89 -13.65 -11.33
C HIS A 55 -7.06 -12.70 -10.15
N ALA A 56 -6.05 -11.87 -9.89
CA ALA A 56 -6.20 -10.80 -8.92
C ALA A 56 -7.44 -10.00 -9.28
N ALA A 57 -8.48 -10.07 -8.43
CA ALA A 57 -9.66 -9.26 -8.63
C ALA A 57 -9.19 -7.80 -8.70
N PRO A 58 -9.54 -7.04 -9.75
CA PRO A 58 -9.26 -5.63 -9.75
C PRO A 58 -9.95 -5.04 -8.53
N ASP A 59 -9.17 -4.39 -7.67
CA ASP A 59 -9.64 -3.72 -6.46
C ASP A 59 -10.88 -2.89 -6.83
N ALA A 60 -12.03 -3.22 -6.26
CA ALA A 60 -13.32 -2.64 -6.62
C ALA A 60 -13.44 -1.23 -6.03
N ARG A 61 -12.53 -0.31 -6.41
CA ARG A 61 -12.55 1.12 -6.10
C ARG A 61 -11.58 1.91 -7.00
N ALA A 62 -11.80 1.84 -8.30
CA ALA A 62 -11.35 2.89 -9.22
C ALA A 62 -12.27 2.96 -10.44
N ALA A 63 -13.50 3.39 -10.23
CA ALA A 63 -14.29 3.95 -11.33
C ALA A 63 -13.70 5.33 -11.68
N ALA A 64 -12.75 5.35 -12.63
CA ALA A 64 -12.54 6.45 -13.58
C ALA A 64 -11.34 6.16 -14.50
N GLY A 65 -11.62 6.05 -15.80
CA GLY A 65 -10.66 6.36 -16.86
C GLY A 65 -9.71 5.23 -17.26
N GLY A 66 -9.97 4.62 -18.40
CA GLY A 66 -9.07 3.67 -19.03
C GLY A 66 -7.68 4.27 -19.30
N ALA A 67 -6.64 3.60 -18.84
CA ALA A 67 -5.29 3.73 -19.38
C ALA A 67 -4.49 2.45 -19.05
N LYS A 68 -3.73 2.03 -20.05
CA LYS A 68 -2.90 0.81 -20.14
C LYS A 68 -2.09 0.50 -18.88
N ALA A 69 -1.86 -0.81 -18.68
CA ALA A 69 -0.90 -1.47 -17.80
C ALA A 69 0.06 -0.49 -17.08
N GLY A 70 -0.27 -0.17 -15.83
CA GLY A 70 0.50 0.74 -15.01
C GLY A 70 1.82 0.09 -14.61
N ALA A 71 2.92 0.57 -15.21
CA ALA A 71 4.25 0.45 -14.63
C ALA A 71 4.17 0.75 -13.12
N THR A 72 4.81 -0.08 -12.30
CA THR A 72 5.08 0.19 -10.89
C THR A 72 5.46 1.66 -10.75
N ARG A 73 4.54 2.49 -10.24
CA ARG A 73 4.81 3.92 -10.08
C ARG A 73 5.91 4.00 -9.03
N ASN A 74 7.13 4.21 -9.49
CA ASN A 74 8.23 4.57 -8.62
C ASN A 74 7.84 5.91 -8.02
N MET A 75 7.20 5.87 -6.85
CA MET A 75 6.79 7.06 -6.12
C MET A 75 8.09 7.71 -5.69
N SER A 76 8.61 8.64 -6.49
CA SER A 76 9.74 9.44 -6.07
C SER A 76 9.36 10.09 -4.75
N LYS A 77 10.23 9.95 -3.75
CA LYS A 77 10.10 10.57 -2.44
C LYS A 77 10.98 11.82 -2.48
N PRO A 78 10.48 12.96 -3.00
CA PRO A 78 11.31 14.13 -3.24
C PRO A 78 11.74 14.83 -1.96
N LEU A 79 11.14 14.50 -0.82
CA LEU A 79 11.40 15.15 0.46
C LEU A 79 12.22 14.24 1.37
N LYS A 80 13.14 14.85 2.12
CA LYS A 80 13.93 14.19 3.15
C LYS A 80 13.92 14.96 4.47
N SER A 81 14.12 14.22 5.55
CA SER A 81 14.51 14.78 6.83
C SER A 81 15.94 15.34 6.75
N THR A 82 16.18 16.43 7.49
CA THR A 82 17.52 17.01 7.65
C THR A 82 18.30 16.38 8.82
N LYS A 83 17.60 15.61 9.67
CA LYS A 83 18.13 15.04 10.91
C LYS A 83 18.22 13.50 10.89
N THR A 84 17.49 12.85 9.99
CA THR A 84 17.38 11.39 9.87
C THR A 84 17.43 10.99 8.39
N ASP A 85 17.56 9.70 8.12
CA ASP A 85 17.53 9.14 6.76
C ASP A 85 16.09 8.95 6.21
N GLU A 86 15.08 9.55 6.86
CA GLU A 86 13.68 9.46 6.41
C GLU A 86 13.46 10.22 5.10
N THR A 87 12.85 9.54 4.12
CA THR A 87 12.37 10.15 2.87
C THR A 87 10.87 9.96 2.71
N SER A 88 10.19 10.96 2.15
CA SER A 88 8.74 10.95 2.02
C SER A 88 8.24 11.79 0.83
N VAL A 89 6.93 11.77 0.65
CA VAL A 89 6.20 12.58 -0.33
C VAL A 89 5.08 13.32 0.40
N TRP A 90 4.93 14.61 0.11
CA TRP A 90 3.79 15.38 0.61
C TRP A 90 2.60 15.12 -0.30
N LEU A 91 1.61 14.34 0.14
CA LEU A 91 0.37 14.08 -0.60
C LEU A 91 -0.74 15.02 -0.11
N ALA A 92 -1.52 14.60 0.89
CA ALA A 92 -2.56 15.42 1.53
C ALA A 92 -2.01 16.19 2.74
N HIS A 93 -1.30 15.49 3.63
CA HIS A 93 -0.69 16.06 4.83
C HIS A 93 0.82 16.19 4.67
N PRO A 94 1.44 17.21 5.28
CA PRO A 94 2.89 17.30 5.29
C PRO A 94 3.52 16.13 6.05
N PRO A 95 4.70 15.64 5.62
CA PRO A 95 5.51 14.74 6.44
C PRO A 95 5.80 15.35 7.82
N LYS A 96 5.73 14.53 8.88
CA LYS A 96 5.89 14.98 10.28
C LYS A 96 7.23 15.68 10.53
N PHE A 97 8.30 15.22 9.88
CA PHE A 97 9.63 15.80 10.04
C PHE A 97 9.69 17.26 9.56
N LEU A 98 8.88 17.68 8.58
CA LEU A 98 8.88 19.09 8.13
C LEU A 98 8.45 20.05 9.24
N GLU A 99 7.49 19.61 10.06
CA GLU A 99 7.05 20.39 11.21
C GLU A 99 8.09 20.34 12.33
N ALA A 100 8.56 19.14 12.68
CA ALA A 100 9.54 18.93 13.75
C ALA A 100 10.90 19.60 13.48
N GLU A 101 11.24 19.83 12.21
CA GLU A 101 12.49 20.47 11.80
C GLU A 101 12.33 21.96 11.48
N GLY A 102 11.10 22.50 11.56
CA GLY A 102 10.86 23.93 11.32
C GLY A 102 10.96 24.33 9.84
N ALA A 103 10.60 23.46 8.90
CA ALA A 103 10.56 23.81 7.49
C ALA A 103 9.57 24.96 7.22
N PHE A 104 8.41 24.95 7.89
CA PHE A 104 7.39 25.99 7.75
C PHE A 104 7.83 27.34 8.31
N THR A 105 8.50 27.35 9.46
CA THR A 105 9.05 28.57 10.04
C THR A 105 10.18 29.13 9.18
N THR A 106 11.02 28.26 8.63
CA THR A 106 12.08 28.62 7.68
C THR A 106 11.48 29.24 6.41
N TYR A 107 10.44 28.64 5.86
CA TYR A 107 9.71 29.18 4.71
C TYR A 107 9.11 30.57 5.00
N LYS A 108 8.41 30.72 6.12
CA LYS A 108 7.83 32.01 6.55
C LYS A 108 8.88 33.09 6.71
N SER A 109 10.07 32.74 7.20
CA SER A 109 11.21 33.65 7.35
C SER A 109 11.85 34.09 6.03
N GLY A 110 11.44 33.53 4.89
CA GLY A 110 11.98 33.87 3.57
C GLY A 110 13.29 33.17 3.21
N LYS A 111 13.77 32.27 4.07
CA LYS A 111 14.99 31.48 3.88
C LYS A 111 14.77 30.31 2.93
N PRO A 112 15.82 29.83 2.24
CA PRO A 112 15.74 28.66 1.36
C PRO A 112 15.32 27.40 2.13
N VAL A 113 14.48 26.59 1.50
CA VAL A 113 13.94 25.33 2.05
C VAL A 113 14.50 24.09 1.34
N ASP A 114 15.58 24.28 0.60
CA ASP A 114 16.18 23.25 -0.25
C ASP A 114 16.78 22.09 0.55
N ALA A 115 17.10 22.32 1.83
CA ALA A 115 17.61 21.29 2.74
C ALA A 115 16.67 20.09 2.90
N TRP A 116 15.35 20.30 2.72
CA TRP A 116 14.32 19.26 2.81
C TRP A 116 14.06 18.53 1.49
N LEU A 117 14.74 18.90 0.40
CA LEU A 117 14.66 18.21 -0.89
C LEU A 117 15.76 17.15 -0.99
N VAL A 118 15.41 15.94 -1.45
CA VAL A 118 16.40 14.90 -1.78
C VAL A 118 17.34 15.38 -2.87
N THR A 119 16.78 16.01 -3.91
CA THR A 119 17.51 16.59 -5.03
C THR A 119 17.11 18.07 -5.18
N PRO A 120 17.84 19.01 -4.55
CA PRO A 120 17.53 20.45 -4.63
C PRO A 120 17.54 21.03 -6.05
N THR A 121 18.29 20.41 -6.96
CA THR A 121 18.40 20.80 -8.37
C THR A 121 17.23 20.30 -9.23
N ASP A 122 16.37 19.41 -8.71
CA ASP A 122 15.15 19.00 -9.40
C ASP A 122 14.12 20.12 -9.32
N LYS A 123 14.08 20.93 -10.39
CA LYS A 123 13.16 22.07 -10.53
C LYS A 123 11.70 21.67 -10.34
N LYS A 124 11.28 20.48 -10.78
CA LYS A 124 9.89 20.02 -10.66
C LYS A 124 9.55 19.66 -9.22
N ALA A 125 10.43 18.92 -8.54
CA ALA A 125 10.26 18.60 -7.13
C ALA A 125 10.24 19.86 -6.26
N LYS A 126 11.19 20.78 -6.49
CA LYS A 126 11.28 22.05 -5.78
C LYS A 126 10.05 22.92 -6.02
N THR A 127 9.58 23.05 -7.26
CA THR A 127 8.37 23.85 -7.58
C THR A 127 7.13 23.31 -6.87
N ASN A 128 6.92 21.99 -6.91
CA ASN A 128 5.79 21.35 -6.21
C ASN A 128 5.87 21.54 -4.69
N PHE A 129 7.07 21.45 -4.11
CA PHE A 129 7.27 21.69 -2.69
C PHE A 129 6.97 23.15 -2.31
N LEU A 130 7.50 24.11 -3.06
CA LEU A 130 7.24 25.53 -2.86
C LEU A 130 5.76 25.88 -3.01
N LYS A 131 5.04 25.26 -3.94
CA LYS A 131 3.58 25.45 -4.09
C LYS A 131 2.80 24.96 -2.88
N LYS A 132 3.17 23.81 -2.33
CA LYS A 132 2.54 23.27 -1.11
C LYS A 132 2.82 24.16 0.10
N LEU A 133 4.04 24.67 0.22
CA LEU A 133 4.39 25.65 1.25
C LEU A 133 3.63 26.97 1.09
N ALA A 134 3.54 27.49 -0.14
CA ALA A 134 2.80 28.71 -0.43
C ALA A 134 1.32 28.58 -0.11
N SER A 135 0.71 27.44 -0.48
CA SER A 135 -0.68 27.14 -0.17
C SER A 135 -0.95 26.97 1.33
N ARG A 136 -0.01 26.40 2.09
CA ARG A 136 -0.16 26.18 3.53
C ARG A 136 0.06 27.46 4.33
N GLU A 137 1.11 28.20 4.00
CA GLU A 137 1.53 29.38 4.76
C GLU A 137 0.89 30.69 4.26
N GLY A 138 0.21 30.66 3.11
CA GLY A 138 -0.42 31.84 2.50
C GLY A 138 0.57 32.90 2.02
N LYS A 139 1.83 32.52 1.81
CA LYS A 139 2.92 33.43 1.41
C LYS A 139 3.53 32.95 0.11
N VAL A 140 3.79 33.87 -0.82
CA VAL A 140 4.47 33.55 -2.09
C VAL A 140 5.98 33.36 -1.82
N PRO A 141 6.66 32.39 -2.48
CA PRO A 141 8.09 32.22 -2.32
C PRO A 141 8.87 33.49 -2.66
N THR A 142 9.92 33.79 -1.90
CA THR A 142 10.86 34.88 -2.20
C THR A 142 11.80 34.50 -3.34
N LYS A 143 12.49 35.49 -3.93
CA LYS A 143 13.53 35.23 -4.95
C LYS A 143 14.63 34.29 -4.45
N GLU A 144 15.01 34.40 -3.17
CA GLU A 144 15.99 33.51 -2.54
C GLU A 144 15.47 32.06 -2.43
N GLN A 145 14.19 31.87 -2.16
CA GLN A 145 13.56 30.55 -2.09
C GLN A 145 13.41 29.90 -3.46
N LEU A 146 13.12 30.71 -4.47
CA LEU A 146 13.02 30.27 -5.86
C LEU A 146 14.38 29.82 -6.41
N GLY A 147 15.45 30.55 -6.10
CA GLY A 147 16.80 30.25 -6.59
C GLY A 147 16.85 30.32 -8.12
N GLU A 148 17.11 29.19 -8.77
CA GLU A 148 17.16 29.08 -10.24
C GLU A 148 15.78 28.98 -10.92
N ILE A 149 14.69 28.83 -10.15
CA ILE A 149 13.33 28.81 -10.68
C ILE A 149 12.89 30.26 -10.88
N THR A 150 12.45 30.61 -12.08
CA THR A 150 11.87 31.94 -12.32
C THR A 150 10.47 32.06 -11.73
N GLU A 151 10.05 33.28 -11.39
CA GLU A 151 8.66 33.52 -10.95
C GLU A 151 7.63 33.07 -11.99
N ALA A 152 7.98 33.14 -13.27
CA ALA A 152 7.15 32.66 -14.38
C ALA A 152 7.02 31.13 -14.37
N GLU A 153 8.14 30.40 -14.24
CA GLU A 153 8.12 28.94 -14.11
C GLU A 153 7.32 28.47 -12.89
N PHE A 154 7.43 29.19 -11.75
CA PHE A 154 6.67 28.88 -10.54
C PHE A 154 5.15 29.07 -10.73
N LYS A 155 4.73 30.12 -11.45
CA LYS A 155 3.32 30.41 -11.74
C LYS A 155 2.73 29.51 -12.84
N ALA A 156 3.56 29.06 -13.78
CA ALA A 156 3.14 28.27 -14.94
C ALA A 156 3.10 26.75 -14.68
N ALA A 157 3.91 26.26 -13.74
CA ALA A 157 3.81 24.88 -13.23
C ALA A 157 2.47 24.65 -12.52
#